data_AF-H1KDB5-F1
#
_entry.id   AF-H1KDB5-F1
#
_cell.length_a   1.000
_cell.length_b   1.000
_cell.length_c   1.000
_cell.angle_alpha   90.00
_cell.angle_beta   90.00
_cell.angle_gamma   90.00
#
_symmetry.space_group_name_H-M   'P 1'
#
loop_
_entity.id
_entity.type
_entity.pdbx_description
1 polymer ?
#
loop_
_entity_poly.entity_id
_entity_poly.type
_entity_poly.pdbx_seq_one_letter_code
_entity_poly.pdbx_strand_id
1 'polypeptide(L)'
;MRSRNDFSQVTAVFADEVKVYFARRQLVERLGEAREGRPSEFQPHMGPIMTGLDEIFMWTVRYTAPDAWKASCLGEPGWQSDDRYLTPEGLGLRTELEKAAYLRTFQEWIVRPQIKTVPGVARVEGKMFEPMAPTVIIALVAAFVLSLTFVPALIAILKDAMTALVALARVRPGDAGGGDRHGGPEAARDRVHPRLDQRHHADPGRTSGPLCALRRRPRHGAGQP
;
A
#
# COMPACT_ATOMS: atom_id res chain seq x y z
N MET A 1 16.64 9.88 -27.70
CA MET A 1 15.17 9.78 -27.56
C MET A 1 14.86 8.45 -26.92
N ARG A 2 14.08 8.43 -25.83
CA ARG A 2 13.67 7.20 -25.14
C ARG A 2 12.16 7.05 -25.27
N SER A 3 11.70 5.97 -25.89
CA SER A 3 10.28 5.67 -26.09
C SER A 3 9.88 4.45 -25.27
N ARG A 4 8.82 4.54 -24.46
CA ARG A 4 8.28 3.42 -23.67
C ARG A 4 6.81 3.69 -23.34
N ASN A 5 5.91 2.72 -23.58
CA ASN A 5 4.47 2.75 -23.22
C ASN A 5 3.82 4.14 -23.39
N ASP A 6 3.59 4.56 -24.63
CA ASP A 6 2.94 5.85 -24.99
C ASP A 6 3.65 7.12 -24.50
N PHE A 7 4.80 7.02 -23.84
CA PHE A 7 5.64 8.16 -23.46
C PHE A 7 6.92 8.22 -24.30
N SER A 8 7.19 9.41 -24.84
CA SER A 8 8.44 9.71 -25.53
C SER A 8 9.17 10.87 -24.87
N GLN A 9 10.37 10.60 -24.34
CA GLN A 9 11.23 11.61 -23.73
C GLN A 9 12.34 12.02 -24.70
N VAL A 10 12.40 13.33 -24.98
CA VAL A 10 13.45 13.97 -25.77
C VAL A 10 14.29 14.85 -24.84
N THR A 11 15.58 14.56 -24.75
CA THR A 11 16.55 15.36 -24.00
C THR A 11 17.41 16.12 -24.99
N ALA A 12 17.38 17.45 -24.94
CA ALA A 12 18.27 18.31 -25.70
C ALA A 12 19.50 18.66 -24.84
N VAL A 13 20.69 18.43 -25.39
CA VAL A 13 21.97 18.77 -24.75
C VAL A 13 22.55 19.94 -25.52
N PHE A 14 22.96 20.98 -24.81
CA PHE A 14 23.52 22.21 -25.37
C PHE A 14 24.97 22.35 -24.93
N ALA A 15 25.74 23.17 -25.65
CA ALA A 15 27.07 23.59 -25.21
C ALA A 15 26.98 24.47 -23.95
N ASP A 16 28.03 24.47 -23.13
CA ASP A 16 28.07 25.15 -21.82
C ASP A 16 27.84 26.66 -21.91
N GLU A 17 28.15 27.27 -23.04
CA GLU A 17 27.98 28.70 -23.33
C GLU A 17 26.52 29.13 -23.61
N VAL A 18 25.61 28.17 -23.83
CA VAL A 18 24.22 28.45 -24.19
C VAL A 18 23.41 28.74 -22.93
N LYS A 19 22.81 29.94 -22.86
CA LYS A 19 21.86 30.29 -21.79
C LYS A 19 20.60 29.43 -21.87
N VAL A 20 20.38 28.58 -20.87
CA VAL A 20 19.24 27.63 -20.82
C VAL A 20 17.89 28.30 -21.03
N TYR A 21 17.68 29.50 -20.48
CA TYR A 21 16.44 30.26 -20.66
C TYR A 21 16.19 30.67 -22.12
N PHE A 22 17.25 31.04 -22.85
CA PHE A 22 17.16 31.38 -24.27
C PHE A 22 16.80 30.15 -25.09
N ALA A 23 17.50 29.04 -24.85
CA ALA A 23 17.25 27.78 -25.54
C ALA A 23 15.81 27.27 -25.33
N ARG A 24 15.25 27.40 -24.11
CA ARG A 24 13.86 27.02 -23.84
C ARG A 24 12.84 27.84 -24.61
N ARG A 25 13.01 29.16 -24.68
CA ARG A 25 12.08 30.02 -25.42
C ARG A 25 12.03 29.59 -26.90
N GLN A 26 13.20 29.40 -27.51
CA GLN A 26 13.30 28.93 -28.88
C GLN A 26 12.70 27.52 -29.04
N LEU A 27 12.93 26.61 -28.09
CA LEU A 27 12.31 25.28 -28.08
C LEU A 27 10.79 25.35 -27.99
N VAL A 28 10.20 26.25 -27.18
CA VAL A 28 8.75 26.42 -27.08
C VAL A 28 8.16 26.91 -28.40
N GLU A 29 8.83 27.86 -29.06
CA GLU A 29 8.42 28.36 -30.38
C GLU A 29 8.39 27.21 -31.40
N ARG A 30 9.48 26.43 -31.47
CA ARG A 30 9.56 25.25 -32.35
C ARG A 30 8.57 24.15 -31.98
N LEU A 31 8.23 24.03 -30.70
CA LEU A 31 7.25 23.05 -30.23
C LEU A 31 5.83 23.46 -30.60
N GLY A 32 5.54 24.76 -30.66
CA GLY A 32 4.30 25.32 -31.20
C GLY A 32 4.14 24.95 -32.66
N GLU A 33 5.13 25.26 -33.50
CA GLU A 33 5.16 24.87 -34.93
C GLU A 33 4.98 23.35 -35.11
N ALA A 34 5.68 22.55 -34.29
CA ALA A 34 5.61 21.08 -34.37
C ALA A 34 4.27 20.47 -33.89
N ARG A 35 3.39 21.24 -33.23
CA ARG A 35 2.03 20.81 -32.87
C ARG A 35 1.08 20.91 -34.06
N GLU A 36 1.27 21.88 -34.95
CA GLU A 36 0.33 22.16 -36.06
C GLU A 36 0.27 21.03 -37.10
N GLY A 37 1.34 20.23 -37.21
CA GLY A 37 1.41 19.10 -38.14
C GLY A 37 0.95 17.74 -37.58
N ARG A 38 0.33 17.68 -36.38
CA ARG A 38 0.01 16.40 -35.72
C ARG A 38 -1.43 16.31 -35.19
N PRO A 39 -1.99 15.08 -35.11
CA PRO A 39 -3.35 14.85 -34.59
C PRO A 39 -3.52 15.33 -33.14
N SER A 40 -4.77 15.66 -32.78
CA SER A 40 -5.20 16.40 -31.58
C SER A 40 -4.84 15.79 -30.22
N GLU A 41 -4.33 14.56 -30.19
CA GLU A 41 -3.91 13.87 -28.96
C GLU A 41 -2.45 14.20 -28.57
N PHE A 42 -1.67 14.81 -29.46
CA PHE A 42 -0.28 15.15 -29.21
C PHE A 42 -0.13 16.48 -28.44
N GLN A 43 0.04 16.40 -27.13
CA GLN A 43 0.28 17.57 -26.26
C GLN A 43 1.70 17.56 -25.65
N PRO A 44 2.70 18.10 -26.36
CA PRO A 44 4.05 18.11 -25.83
C PRO A 44 4.19 19.16 -24.75
N HIS A 45 4.55 18.73 -23.55
CA HIS A 45 4.86 19.63 -22.44
C HIS A 45 6.38 19.72 -22.27
N MET A 46 6.86 20.93 -21.98
CA MET A 46 8.28 21.11 -21.65
C MET A 46 8.53 20.65 -20.22
N GLY A 47 9.44 19.69 -20.04
CA GLY A 47 9.89 19.31 -18.70
C GLY A 47 10.60 20.47 -17.98
N PRO A 48 10.77 20.41 -16.65
CA PRO A 48 11.51 21.44 -15.93
C PRO A 48 13.01 21.42 -16.27
N ILE A 49 13.67 22.53 -15.97
CA ILE A 49 15.12 22.65 -16.05
C ILE A 49 15.70 21.88 -14.87
N MET A 50 16.12 20.64 -15.12
CA MET A 50 16.77 19.79 -14.14
C MET A 50 17.88 19.04 -14.85
N THR A 51 19.08 19.02 -14.29
CA THR A 51 20.11 18.07 -14.69
C THR A 51 20.03 16.85 -13.77
N GLY A 52 20.57 15.70 -14.21
CA GLY A 52 20.64 14.50 -13.35
C GLY A 52 21.56 14.66 -12.12
N LEU A 53 22.26 15.80 -12.01
CA LEU A 53 23.17 16.17 -10.93
C LEU A 53 22.59 17.25 -9.98
N ASP A 54 21.38 17.74 -10.24
CA ASP A 54 20.75 18.84 -9.46
C ASP A 54 20.08 18.38 -8.15
N GLU A 55 20.45 17.21 -7.63
CA GLU A 55 20.01 16.75 -6.31
C GLU A 55 20.90 17.37 -5.23
N ILE A 56 20.47 18.52 -4.71
CA ILE A 56 21.27 19.32 -3.76
C ILE A 56 21.28 18.67 -2.36
N PHE A 57 20.15 18.09 -1.91
CA PHE A 57 20.02 17.51 -0.58
C PHE A 57 19.05 16.32 -0.54
N MET A 58 19.43 15.28 0.22
CA MET A 58 18.58 14.16 0.58
C MET A 58 18.29 14.21 2.09
N TRP A 59 17.01 14.08 2.47
CA TRP A 59 16.60 14.03 3.88
C TRP A 59 15.71 12.83 4.16
N THR A 60 15.65 12.44 5.43
CA THR A 60 14.77 11.38 5.92
C THR A 60 14.02 11.88 7.15
N VAL A 61 12.71 11.66 7.18
CA VAL A 61 11.87 11.98 8.34
C VAL A 61 11.67 10.69 9.13
N ARG A 62 11.99 10.72 10.42
CA ARG A 62 11.79 9.59 11.34
C ARG A 62 11.12 10.09 12.61
N TYR A 63 10.32 9.23 13.24
CA TYR A 63 9.95 9.49 14.62
C TYR A 63 11.20 9.39 15.48
N THR A 64 11.32 10.32 16.43
CA THR A 64 12.30 10.18 17.50
C THR A 64 11.68 9.24 18.52
N ALA A 65 12.30 8.08 18.76
CA ALA A 65 11.85 7.16 19.81
C ALA A 65 11.81 7.91 21.16
N PRO A 66 10.73 7.78 21.94
CA PRO A 66 10.64 8.46 23.22
C PRO A 66 11.64 7.80 24.16
N ASP A 67 12.41 8.60 24.89
CA ASP A 67 12.96 8.09 26.14
C ASP A 67 11.78 7.67 27.03
N ALA A 68 11.91 6.62 27.85
CA ALA A 68 10.80 6.08 28.65
C ALA A 68 10.08 7.13 29.52
N TRP A 69 10.71 8.27 29.79
CA TRP A 69 10.16 9.40 30.56
C TRP A 69 9.49 10.50 29.72
N LYS A 70 9.53 10.42 28.38
CA LYS A 70 8.97 11.38 27.42
C LYS A 70 7.64 10.95 26.81
N ALA A 71 7.04 9.85 27.28
CA ALA A 71 5.69 9.47 26.86
C ALA A 71 4.71 10.60 27.23
N SER A 72 3.91 11.04 26.25
CA SER A 72 2.85 12.02 26.43
C SER A 72 1.80 11.48 27.40
N CYS A 73 1.08 12.41 28.05
CA CYS A 73 -0.03 12.05 28.90
C CYS A 73 -1.12 11.34 28.08
N LEU A 74 -1.86 10.42 28.71
CA LEU A 74 -2.92 9.67 28.04
C LEU A 74 -3.96 10.63 27.46
N GLY A 75 -4.08 10.68 26.12
CA GLY A 75 -4.98 11.57 25.38
C GLY A 75 -4.31 12.78 24.74
N GLU A 76 -3.07 13.10 25.08
CA GLU A 76 -2.29 14.15 24.41
C GLU A 76 -1.59 13.60 23.17
N PRO A 77 -1.43 14.39 22.09
CA PRO A 77 -0.63 14.00 20.94
C PRO A 77 0.81 13.65 21.35
N GLY A 78 1.36 12.61 20.75
CA GLY A 78 2.72 12.14 21.02
C GLY A 78 2.80 10.64 21.28
N TRP A 79 3.94 10.22 21.81
CA TRP A 79 4.19 8.83 22.13
C TRP A 79 3.43 8.41 23.38
N GLN A 80 2.63 7.37 23.27
CA GLN A 80 1.88 6.79 24.39
C GLN A 80 2.73 5.76 25.13
N SER A 81 2.32 5.42 26.37
CA SER A 81 2.91 4.34 27.17
C SER A 81 2.92 2.98 26.47
N ASP A 82 2.00 2.79 25.51
CA ASP A 82 1.74 1.50 24.83
C ASP A 82 2.48 1.39 23.48
N ASP A 83 3.58 2.13 23.27
CA ASP A 83 4.37 2.22 22.02
C ASP A 83 3.59 2.69 20.77
N ARG A 84 2.39 3.24 21.00
CA ARG A 84 1.55 3.86 19.98
C ARG A 84 1.87 5.34 19.88
N TYR A 85 1.90 5.87 18.67
CA TYR A 85 1.96 7.32 18.46
C TYR A 85 0.55 7.87 18.26
N LEU A 86 0.13 8.86 19.04
CA LEU A 86 -1.13 9.58 18.87
C LEU A 86 -0.88 10.86 18.08
N THR A 87 -1.51 11.00 16.92
CA THR A 87 -1.35 12.20 16.09
C THR A 87 -2.17 13.37 16.64
N PRO A 88 -1.87 14.63 16.26
CA PRO A 88 -2.70 15.78 16.60
C PRO A 88 -4.17 15.65 16.18
N GLU A 89 -4.43 14.85 15.14
CA GLU A 89 -5.77 14.57 14.62
C GLU A 89 -6.50 13.46 15.40
N GLY A 90 -5.86 12.89 16.43
CA GLY A 90 -6.43 11.83 17.26
C GLY A 90 -6.29 10.41 16.69
N LEU A 91 -5.50 10.23 15.62
CA LEU A 91 -5.24 8.90 15.06
C LEU A 91 -4.16 8.19 15.87
N GLY A 92 -4.45 6.96 16.29
CA GLY A 92 -3.52 6.14 17.06
C GLY A 92 -2.74 5.16 16.17
N LEU A 93 -1.49 5.49 15.85
CA LEU A 93 -0.61 4.70 14.98
C LEU A 93 0.12 3.63 15.79
N ARG A 94 -0.27 2.37 15.63
CA ARG A 94 0.30 1.23 16.37
C ARG A 94 1.38 0.53 15.57
N THR A 95 1.08 0.25 14.31
CA THR A 95 1.95 -0.50 13.44
C THR A 95 2.99 0.41 12.78
N GLU A 96 4.14 -0.16 12.41
CA GLU A 96 5.16 0.58 11.64
C GLU A 96 4.61 1.06 10.29
N LEU A 97 3.67 0.32 9.69
CA LEU A 97 2.99 0.71 8.45
C LEU A 97 2.13 1.97 8.65
N GLU A 98 1.34 2.03 9.72
CA GLU A 98 0.53 3.21 10.05
C GLU A 98 1.41 4.42 10.36
N LYS A 99 2.48 4.22 11.14
CA LYS A 99 3.48 5.24 11.45
C LYS A 99 4.11 5.78 10.17
N ALA A 100 4.52 4.92 9.24
CA ALA A 100 5.12 5.30 7.96
C ALA A 100 4.11 6.00 7.03
N ALA A 101 2.86 5.53 6.97
CA ALA A 101 1.81 6.15 6.17
C ALA A 101 1.48 7.58 6.65
N TYR A 102 1.50 7.81 7.95
CA TYR A 102 1.35 9.16 8.50
C TYR A 102 2.55 10.06 8.16
N LEU A 103 3.79 9.59 8.35
CA LEU A 103 4.97 10.38 7.98
C LEU A 103 5.00 10.74 6.49
N ARG A 104 4.54 9.84 5.61
CA ARG A 104 4.35 10.11 4.18
C ARG A 104 3.42 11.31 3.97
N THR A 105 2.27 11.28 4.63
CA THR A 105 1.24 12.31 4.52
C THR A 105 1.76 13.64 5.06
N PHE A 106 2.40 13.60 6.23
CA PHE A 106 3.08 14.76 6.83
C PHE A 106 4.15 15.34 5.90
N GLN A 107 5.00 14.49 5.30
CA GLN A 107 6.03 14.91 4.36
C GLN A 107 5.44 15.58 3.11
N GLU A 108 4.33 15.07 2.59
CA GLU A 108 3.70 15.58 1.36
C GLU A 108 2.88 16.85 1.56
N TRP A 109 2.12 16.91 2.65
CA TRP A 109 1.16 17.99 2.88
C TRP A 109 1.73 19.12 3.73
N ILE A 110 2.75 18.85 4.55
CA ILE A 110 3.31 19.85 5.48
C ILE A 110 4.74 20.19 5.09
N VAL A 111 5.63 19.20 4.96
CA VAL A 111 7.05 19.47 4.71
C VAL A 111 7.29 19.96 3.28
N ARG A 112 6.75 19.26 2.28
CA ARG A 112 6.99 19.57 0.86
C ARG A 112 6.52 20.97 0.47
N PRO A 113 5.35 21.50 0.89
CA PRO A 113 4.96 22.87 0.58
C PRO A 113 5.90 23.91 1.18
N GLN A 114 6.38 23.68 2.41
CA GLN A 114 7.30 24.59 3.10
C GLN A 114 8.69 24.62 2.47
N ILE A 115 9.17 23.50 1.92
CA ILE A 115 10.46 23.48 1.21
C ILE A 115 10.34 24.14 -0.18
N LYS A 116 9.19 23.99 -0.85
CA LYS A 116 8.95 24.62 -2.17
C LYS A 116 8.90 26.14 -2.14
N THR A 117 8.70 26.76 -0.97
CA THR A 117 8.71 28.22 -0.83
C THR A 117 10.13 28.78 -0.64
N VAL A 118 11.13 27.94 -0.39
CA VAL A 118 12.53 28.38 -0.25
C VAL A 118 13.08 28.82 -1.61
N PRO A 119 13.67 30.02 -1.73
CA PRO A 119 14.22 30.50 -2.98
C PRO A 119 15.35 29.58 -3.48
N GLY A 120 15.32 29.25 -4.77
CA GLY A 120 16.29 28.35 -5.40
C GLY A 120 15.89 26.88 -5.43
N VAL A 121 14.79 26.47 -4.77
CA VAL A 121 14.28 25.10 -4.85
C VAL A 121 13.33 24.94 -6.04
N ALA A 122 13.76 24.23 -7.07
CA ALA A 122 12.94 24.04 -8.27
C ALA A 122 12.08 22.74 -8.25
N ARG A 123 12.51 21.69 -7.55
CA ARG A 123 11.75 20.43 -7.41
C ARG A 123 12.09 19.71 -6.10
N VAL A 124 11.06 19.13 -5.48
CA VAL A 124 11.18 18.25 -4.32
C VAL A 124 10.59 16.90 -4.71
N GLU A 125 11.44 15.90 -4.95
CA GLU A 125 11.00 14.54 -5.28
C GLU A 125 10.93 13.68 -4.02
N GLY A 126 9.83 12.93 -3.87
CA GLY A 126 9.65 12.02 -2.75
C GLY A 126 9.99 10.60 -3.18
N LYS A 127 11.16 10.07 -2.80
CA LYS A 127 11.46 8.64 -2.95
C LYS A 127 10.79 7.89 -1.80
N MET A 128 9.67 7.20 -2.05
CA MET A 128 9.11 6.23 -1.10
C MET A 128 8.62 4.99 -1.85
N PHE A 129 9.37 3.90 -1.69
CA PHE A 129 9.06 2.59 -2.28
C PHE A 129 8.26 1.68 -1.32
N GLU A 130 8.18 2.05 -0.05
CA GLU A 130 7.64 1.18 0.99
C GLU A 130 6.12 0.95 0.95
N PRO A 131 5.24 1.95 0.71
CA PRO A 131 3.81 1.72 0.86
C PRO A 131 3.19 0.87 -0.27
N MET A 132 3.87 0.71 -1.42
CA MET A 132 3.38 -0.13 -2.53
C MET A 132 4.01 -1.53 -2.55
N ALA A 133 5.14 -1.73 -1.87
CA ALA A 133 5.74 -3.06 -1.75
C ALA A 133 4.83 -4.11 -1.08
N PRO A 134 4.14 -3.85 0.05
CA PRO A 134 3.35 -4.87 0.72
C PRO A 134 2.12 -5.27 -0.10
N THR A 135 1.49 -4.35 -0.83
CA THR A 135 0.32 -4.66 -1.66
C THR A 135 0.69 -5.60 -2.80
N VAL A 136 1.83 -5.37 -3.46
CA VAL A 136 2.36 -6.24 -4.52
C VAL A 136 2.77 -7.60 -3.95
N ILE A 137 3.47 -7.64 -2.83
CA ILE A 137 3.89 -8.90 -2.19
C ILE A 137 2.68 -9.75 -1.80
N ILE A 138 1.66 -9.15 -1.17
CA ILE A 138 0.42 -9.87 -0.79
C ILE A 138 -0.29 -10.41 -2.03
N ALA A 139 -0.39 -9.62 -3.10
CA ALA A 139 -1.01 -10.06 -4.36
C ALA A 139 -0.25 -11.26 -4.98
N LEU A 140 1.09 -11.21 -4.99
CA LEU A 140 1.92 -12.29 -5.51
C LEU A 140 1.80 -13.57 -4.66
N VAL A 141 1.78 -13.44 -3.33
CA VAL A 141 1.60 -14.58 -2.43
C VAL A 141 0.21 -15.20 -2.60
N ALA A 142 -0.84 -14.39 -2.70
CA ALA A 142 -2.21 -14.88 -2.94
C ALA A 142 -2.32 -15.60 -4.30
N ALA A 143 -1.72 -15.04 -5.36
CA ALA A 143 -1.68 -15.67 -6.68
C ALA A 143 -0.91 -17.00 -6.66
N PHE A 144 0.19 -17.06 -5.90
CA PHE A 144 0.99 -18.28 -5.75
C PHE A 144 0.22 -19.39 -5.04
N VAL A 145 -0.42 -19.07 -3.91
CA VAL A 145 -1.25 -20.03 -3.16
C VAL A 145 -2.44 -20.50 -4.01
N LEU A 146 -3.08 -19.58 -4.73
CA LEU A 146 -4.16 -19.92 -5.67
C LEU A 146 -3.67 -20.87 -6.76
N SER A 147 -2.48 -20.63 -7.34
CA SER A 147 -1.90 -21.51 -8.36
C SER A 147 -1.63 -22.93 -7.80
N LEU A 148 -1.01 -23.03 -6.62
CA LEU A 148 -0.75 -24.33 -5.98
C LEU A 148 -2.00 -25.10 -5.60
N THR A 149 -3.12 -24.42 -5.36
CA THR A 149 -4.40 -25.06 -5.01
C THR A 149 -5.22 -25.39 -6.26
N PHE A 150 -5.26 -24.48 -7.24
CA PHE A 150 -6.13 -24.57 -8.41
C PHE A 150 -5.58 -25.54 -9.47
N VAL A 151 -4.27 -25.58 -9.70
CA VAL A 151 -3.66 -26.48 -10.69
C VAL A 151 -3.89 -27.97 -10.38
N PRO A 152 -3.59 -28.48 -9.17
CA PRO A 152 -3.84 -29.89 -8.86
C PRO A 152 -5.33 -30.24 -8.81
N ALA A 153 -6.19 -29.33 -8.32
CA ALA A 153 -7.63 -29.54 -8.31
C ALA A 153 -8.20 -29.65 -9.75
N LEU A 154 -7.74 -28.79 -10.67
CA LEU A 154 -8.17 -28.83 -12.06
C LEU A 154 -7.68 -30.11 -12.77
N ILE A 155 -6.46 -30.58 -12.48
CA ILE A 155 -5.93 -31.85 -13.01
C ILE A 155 -6.76 -33.04 -12.51
N ALA A 156 -7.17 -33.06 -11.25
CA ALA A 156 -8.00 -34.13 -10.70
C ALA A 156 -9.36 -34.18 -11.40
N ILE A 157 -10.06 -33.03 -11.50
CA ILE A 157 -11.36 -32.93 -12.16
C ILE A 157 -11.27 -33.31 -13.64
N LEU A 158 -10.23 -32.86 -14.34
CA LEU A 158 -10.06 -33.16 -15.77
C LEU A 158 -9.78 -34.66 -15.99
N LYS A 159 -9.02 -35.32 -15.11
CA LYS A 159 -8.80 -36.78 -15.16
C LYS A 159 -10.09 -37.55 -14.92
N ASP A 160 -10.87 -37.16 -13.92
CA ASP A 160 -12.13 -37.82 -13.60
C ASP A 160 -13.15 -37.64 -14.73
N ALA A 161 -13.26 -36.41 -15.27
CA ALA A 161 -14.13 -36.10 -16.41
C ALA A 161 -13.74 -36.87 -17.66
N MET A 162 -12.43 -36.97 -17.98
CA MET A 162 -11.96 -37.72 -19.14
C MET A 162 -12.18 -39.23 -18.96
N THR A 163 -11.99 -39.77 -17.76
CA THR A 163 -12.24 -41.19 -17.47
C THR A 163 -13.73 -41.52 -17.59
N ALA A 164 -14.61 -40.67 -17.07
CA ALA A 164 -16.06 -40.83 -17.22
C ALA A 164 -16.50 -40.73 -18.69
N LEU A 165 -15.92 -39.80 -19.46
CA LEU A 165 -16.22 -39.64 -20.88
C LEU A 165 -15.75 -40.84 -21.71
N VAL A 166 -14.56 -41.40 -21.41
CA VAL A 166 -14.08 -42.64 -22.03
C VAL A 166 -14.93 -43.84 -21.62
N ALA A 167 -15.38 -43.91 -20.37
CA ALA A 167 -16.27 -44.98 -19.89
C ALA A 167 -17.64 -44.93 -20.59
N LEU A 168 -18.23 -43.74 -20.75
CA LEU A 168 -19.49 -43.56 -21.50
C LEU A 168 -19.31 -43.86 -22.99
N ALA A 169 -18.18 -43.49 -23.58
CA ALA A 169 -17.86 -43.85 -24.97
C ALA A 169 -17.62 -45.36 -25.16
N ARG A 170 -17.23 -46.09 -24.10
CA ARG A 170 -17.06 -47.55 -24.09
C ARG A 170 -18.38 -48.32 -23.92
N VAL A 171 -19.43 -47.70 -23.34
CA VAL A 171 -20.74 -48.34 -23.20
C VAL A 171 -21.52 -48.23 -24.51
N ARG A 172 -21.39 -49.28 -25.35
CA ARG A 172 -22.35 -49.52 -26.45
C ARG A 172 -23.74 -49.81 -25.86
N PRO A 173 -24.84 -49.39 -26.51
CA PRO A 173 -26.18 -49.73 -26.08
C PRO A 173 -26.46 -51.17 -26.51
N GLY A 174 -26.26 -52.10 -25.59
CA GLY A 174 -26.52 -53.51 -25.81
C GLY A 174 -26.01 -54.25 -24.61
N ASP A 175 -26.92 -54.47 -23.65
CA ASP A 175 -27.07 -55.69 -22.86
C ASP A 175 -28.06 -55.38 -21.73
N ALA A 176 -29.35 -55.45 -22.10
CA ALA A 176 -30.40 -55.72 -21.15
C ALA A 176 -30.35 -57.22 -20.83
N GLY A 177 -30.12 -57.59 -19.56
CA GLY A 177 -30.27 -58.99 -19.17
C GLY A 177 -29.73 -59.37 -17.80
N GLY A 178 -30.65 -59.64 -16.87
CA GLY A 178 -30.52 -60.78 -15.94
C GLY A 178 -30.24 -60.42 -14.48
N GLY A 179 -31.14 -60.87 -13.59
CA GLY A 179 -31.08 -60.75 -12.13
C GLY A 179 -29.98 -61.61 -11.49
N ASP A 180 -29.94 -61.86 -10.19
CA ASP A 180 -30.87 -61.66 -9.09
C ASP A 180 -30.03 -61.72 -7.78
N ARG A 181 -30.48 -60.96 -6.78
CA ARG A 181 -30.56 -61.28 -5.33
C ARG A 181 -29.59 -62.29 -4.70
N HIS A 182 -28.88 -61.86 -3.64
CA HIS A 182 -29.26 -62.06 -2.22
C HIS A 182 -28.07 -61.79 -1.28
N GLY A 183 -28.33 -61.24 -0.07
CA GLY A 183 -27.35 -61.37 1.02
C GLY A 183 -27.30 -60.33 2.14
N GLY A 184 -28.43 -59.81 2.62
CA GLY A 184 -28.72 -59.57 4.06
C GLY A 184 -27.88 -58.61 4.93
N PRO A 185 -28.37 -58.27 6.14
CA PRO A 185 -28.17 -56.97 6.80
C PRO A 185 -27.48 -57.05 8.18
N GLU A 186 -26.86 -55.95 8.66
CA GLU A 186 -26.82 -55.56 10.09
C GLU A 186 -26.00 -54.27 10.23
N ALA A 187 -26.62 -53.19 10.74
CA ALA A 187 -26.46 -52.70 12.12
C ALA A 187 -25.08 -52.04 12.37
N ALA A 188 -24.94 -50.89 13.01
CA ALA A 188 -25.82 -49.96 13.68
C ALA A 188 -24.93 -48.76 14.09
N ARG A 189 -25.59 -47.73 14.65
CA ARG A 189 -25.04 -46.64 15.49
C ARG A 189 -24.57 -45.41 14.72
N ASP A 190 -25.37 -44.36 14.59
CA ASP A 190 -25.95 -43.49 15.64
C ASP A 190 -24.88 -42.66 16.37
N ARG A 191 -24.76 -41.38 16.00
CA ARG A 191 -24.74 -40.24 16.93
C ARG A 191 -24.67 -38.91 16.18
N VAL A 192 -25.85 -38.31 16.05
CA VAL A 192 -26.02 -36.87 15.83
C VAL A 192 -26.02 -36.20 17.20
N HIS A 193 -25.09 -35.29 17.44
CA HIS A 193 -25.19 -34.30 18.52
C HIS A 193 -25.37 -32.91 17.89
N PRO A 194 -26.48 -32.20 18.10
CA PRO A 194 -26.55 -30.78 17.86
C PRO A 194 -26.01 -30.02 19.08
N ARG A 195 -25.15 -29.04 18.78
CA ARG A 195 -24.77 -27.92 19.65
C ARG A 195 -26.00 -27.23 20.26
N LEU A 196 -25.91 -26.88 21.54
CA LEU A 196 -26.48 -25.65 22.08
C LEU A 196 -25.54 -25.13 23.17
N ASP A 197 -24.71 -24.18 22.74
CA ASP A 197 -23.87 -23.33 23.58
C ASP A 197 -24.74 -22.16 24.05
N GLN A 198 -25.13 -22.16 25.33
CA GLN A 198 -25.78 -21.02 25.96
C GLN A 198 -24.75 -20.16 26.68
N ARG A 199 -24.48 -19.02 26.04
CA ARG A 199 -23.91 -17.82 26.64
C ARG A 199 -24.73 -17.38 27.84
N HIS A 200 -24.08 -17.05 28.95
CA HIS A 200 -24.33 -15.86 29.78
C HIS A 200 -23.35 -15.83 30.96
N HIS A 201 -22.38 -14.92 30.95
CA HIS A 201 -22.16 -14.05 32.09
C HIS A 201 -21.27 -12.86 31.73
N ALA A 202 -21.77 -11.69 32.13
CA ALA A 202 -21.13 -10.40 32.07
C ALA A 202 -20.39 -10.15 33.39
N ASP A 203 -19.24 -9.48 33.32
CA ASP A 203 -18.79 -8.57 34.38
C ASP A 203 -17.82 -7.52 33.78
N PRO A 204 -18.10 -6.21 33.94
CA PRO A 204 -17.18 -5.15 33.55
C PRO A 204 -16.34 -4.71 34.75
N GLY A 205 -15.02 -4.79 34.62
CA GLY A 205 -14.18 -4.30 35.72
C GLY A 205 -12.71 -4.10 35.38
N ARG A 206 -12.34 -2.81 35.39
CA ARG A 206 -11.03 -2.27 35.81
C ARG A 206 -10.10 -1.78 34.68
N THR A 207 -10.37 -0.54 34.31
CA THR A 207 -9.41 0.41 33.76
C THR A 207 -8.38 0.79 34.84
N SER A 208 -7.15 0.34 34.68
CA SER A 208 -5.98 0.93 35.35
C SER A 208 -5.35 1.97 34.41
N GLY A 209 -5.67 3.24 34.62
CA GLY A 209 -4.97 4.36 33.98
C GLY A 209 -3.72 4.74 34.77
N PRO A 210 -2.62 5.16 34.13
CA PRO A 210 -1.44 5.65 34.85
C PRO A 210 -1.64 7.10 35.29
N LEU A 211 -1.22 7.38 36.54
CA LEU A 211 -1.12 8.69 37.17
C LEU A 211 -0.18 9.61 36.36
N CYS A 212 -0.77 10.51 35.57
CA CYS A 212 -0.11 11.68 35.02
C CYS A 212 -0.74 12.95 35.63
N ALA A 213 -0.48 13.19 36.91
CA ALA A 213 -0.85 14.44 37.56
C ALA A 213 0.15 14.77 38.66
N LEU A 214 1.30 15.35 38.29
CA LEU A 214 1.94 16.46 39.02
C LEU A 214 3.17 16.94 38.24
N ARG A 215 2.99 17.77 37.21
CA ARG A 215 4.05 18.69 36.79
C ARG A 215 3.50 20.11 36.81
N ARG A 216 4.01 20.85 37.80
CA ARG A 216 3.68 22.24 38.12
C ARG A 216 3.82 23.13 36.88
N ARG A 217 2.84 24.00 36.66
CA ARG A 217 2.94 25.15 35.73
C ARG A 217 4.15 26.01 36.08
N PRO A 218 4.94 26.51 35.11
CA PRO A 218 5.77 27.67 35.36
C PRO A 218 4.85 28.90 35.47
N ARG A 219 4.93 29.59 36.61
CA ARG A 219 4.32 30.92 36.79
C ARG A 219 5.03 31.90 35.84
N HIS A 220 4.26 32.53 34.97
CA HIS A 220 4.61 33.85 34.45
C HIS A 220 4.80 34.80 35.63
N GLY A 221 6.02 35.32 35.79
CA GLY A 221 6.32 36.47 36.63
C GLY A 221 6.72 37.62 35.72
N ALA A 222 5.84 38.61 35.61
CA ALA A 222 6.15 39.91 35.06
C ALA A 222 7.15 40.66 35.95
N GLY A 223 8.04 41.43 35.33
CA GLY A 223 9.01 42.30 35.99
C GLY A 223 9.77 43.13 34.97
N GLN A 224 9.10 44.15 34.42
CA GLN A 224 9.69 45.37 33.85
C GLN A 224 10.11 46.31 35.01
N PRO A 225 10.85 47.42 34.78
CA PRO A 225 11.19 48.08 33.51
C PRO A 225 12.66 48.01 33.09
#